data_AF-A0A9P0FP37-F1
#
_entry.id   AF-A0A9P0FP37-F1
#
_cell.length_a   1.000
_cell.length_b   1.000
_cell.length_c   1.000
_cell.angle_alpha   90.00
_cell.angle_beta   90.00
_cell.angle_gamma   90.00
#
_symmetry.space_group_name_H-M   'P 1'
#
loop_
_entity.id
_entity.type
_entity.pdbx_description
1 polymer ?
#
loop_
_entity_poly.entity_id
_entity_poly.type
_entity_poly.pdbx_seq_one_letter_code
_entity_poly.pdbx_strand_id
1 'polypeptide(L)'
;MSRCVNCALSLVHPRPRRQIGEATDAIFGNLNSWITPATMSVEDVNCQGCYAILESASLNVSSGLRVERAYGHQQVCFVCGCSILRAKTHRVSIDSPEGNVIMSCIPTQQVHRLKSLLMLLD
;
A
#
# COMPACT_ATOMS: atom_id res chain seq x y z
N MET A 1 11.01 -7.01 10.11
CA MET A 1 10.43 -5.65 10.13
C MET A 1 9.04 -5.72 9.52
N SER A 2 8.01 -5.27 10.22
CA SER A 2 6.63 -5.29 9.70
C SER A 2 6.35 -4.04 8.86
N ARG A 3 5.66 -4.20 7.73
CA ARG A 3 5.25 -3.13 6.82
C ARG A 3 3.73 -3.16 6.66
N CYS A 4 3.12 -2.00 6.44
CA CYS A 4 1.70 -1.96 6.10
C CYS A 4 1.44 -2.67 4.77
N VAL A 5 0.57 -3.68 4.74
CA VAL A 5 0.28 -4.46 3.52
C VAL A 5 -0.32 -3.59 2.41
N ASN A 6 -1.12 -2.57 2.76
CA ASN A 6 -1.73 -1.67 1.77
C ASN A 6 -0.75 -0.61 1.23
N CYS A 7 -0.12 0.18 2.12
CA CYS A 7 0.69 1.34 1.71
C CYS A 7 2.20 1.14 1.82
N ALA A 8 2.69 -0.07 2.12
CA ALA A 8 4.09 -0.45 2.32
C ALA A 8 4.85 0.30 3.42
N LEU A 9 4.24 1.26 4.12
CA LEU A 9 4.92 2.04 5.17
C LEU A 9 5.60 1.11 6.18
N SER A 10 6.87 1.36 6.46
CA SER A 10 7.66 0.63 7.44
C SER A 10 7.22 0.96 8.89
N LEU A 11 6.95 -0.08 9.68
CA LEU A 11 6.38 0.02 11.04
C LEU A 11 7.40 -0.36 12.12
N VAL A 12 8.62 0.18 11.99
CA VAL A 12 9.80 -0.16 12.83
C VAL A 12 9.74 0.44 14.25
N HIS A 13 8.94 1.48 14.44
CA HIS A 13 8.70 2.15 15.74
C HIS A 13 7.30 1.76 16.25
N PRO A 14 6.91 2.05 17.51
CA PRO A 14 5.55 1.80 18.02
C PRO A 14 4.53 2.72 17.36
N ARG A 15 4.40 2.61 16.04
CA ARG A 15 3.30 3.17 15.27
C ARG A 15 2.11 2.26 15.48
N PRO A 16 0.92 2.81 15.75
CA PRO A 16 -0.29 2.02 15.83
C PRO A 16 -0.48 1.20 14.55
N ARG A 17 -0.67 -0.10 14.73
CA ARG A 17 -0.90 -1.08 13.67
C ARG A 17 -2.00 -2.03 14.09
N ARG A 18 -2.73 -2.54 13.11
CA ARG A 18 -3.82 -3.51 13.28
C ARG A 18 -3.45 -4.77 12.52
N GLN A 19 -3.55 -5.92 13.18
CA GLN A 19 -3.36 -7.21 12.53
C GLN A 19 -4.57 -7.51 11.64
N ILE A 20 -4.33 -8.12 10.49
CA ILE A 20 -5.40 -8.51 9.58
C ILE A 20 -6.26 -9.62 10.20
N GLY A 21 -5.68 -10.52 10.99
CA GLY A 21 -6.43 -11.56 11.69
C GLY A 21 -7.47 -11.05 12.70
N GLU A 22 -7.39 -9.78 13.11
CA GLU A 22 -8.37 -9.14 14.01
C GLU A 22 -9.42 -8.30 13.25
N ALA A 23 -9.31 -8.21 11.92
CA ALA A 23 -10.22 -7.42 11.09
C ALA A 23 -11.55 -8.14 10.83
N THR A 24 -12.61 -7.38 10.56
CA THR A 24 -13.89 -7.94 10.12
C THR A 24 -13.80 -8.50 8.69
N ASP A 25 -14.69 -9.42 8.33
CA ASP A 25 -14.75 -9.99 6.98
C ASP A 25 -14.91 -8.92 5.89
N ALA A 26 -15.63 -7.84 6.18
CA ALA A 26 -15.81 -6.72 5.25
C ALA A 26 -14.49 -5.95 5.02
N ILE A 27 -13.73 -5.68 6.08
CA ILE A 27 -12.40 -5.05 5.97
C ILE A 27 -11.44 -5.97 5.21
N PHE A 28 -11.44 -7.26 5.56
CA PHE A 28 -10.62 -8.27 4.90
C PHE A 28 -10.94 -8.36 3.40
N GLY A 29 -12.22 -8.44 3.04
CA GLY A 29 -12.69 -8.50 1.65
C GLY A 29 -12.29 -7.26 0.85
N ASN A 30 -12.49 -6.06 1.41
CA ASN A 30 -12.07 -4.81 0.77
C ASN A 30 -10.56 -4.80 0.53
N LEU A 31 -9.77 -5.11 1.56
CA LEU A 31 -8.32 -5.11 1.44
C LEU A 31 -7.81 -6.16 0.44
N ASN A 32 -8.37 -7.37 0.45
CA ASN A 32 -8.03 -8.42 -0.49
C ASN A 32 -8.29 -7.98 -1.93
N SER A 33 -9.43 -7.32 -2.18
CA SER A 33 -9.76 -6.77 -3.50
C SER A 33 -8.76 -5.71 -3.97
N TRP A 34 -8.21 -4.94 -3.03
CA TRP A 34 -7.27 -3.86 -3.31
C TRP A 34 -5.86 -4.35 -3.62
N ILE A 35 -5.41 -5.40 -2.94
CA ILE A 35 -4.04 -5.89 -3.08
C ILE A 35 -3.88 -7.00 -4.11
N THR A 36 -4.99 -7.59 -4.59
CA THR A 36 -4.99 -8.57 -5.68
C THR A 36 -4.16 -8.05 -6.87
N PRO A 37 -3.23 -8.85 -7.42
CA PRO A 37 -3.04 -10.29 -7.22
C PRO A 37 -2.12 -10.69 -6.05
N ALA A 38 -1.65 -9.77 -5.21
CA ALA A 38 -0.85 -10.11 -4.05
C ALA A 38 -1.69 -10.87 -3.01
N THR A 39 -1.07 -11.83 -2.32
CA THR A 39 -1.70 -12.61 -1.26
C THR A 39 -1.62 -11.91 0.08
N MET A 40 -2.64 -12.10 0.91
CA MET A 40 -2.69 -11.61 2.29
C MET A 40 -2.58 -12.78 3.28
N SER A 41 -1.87 -12.56 4.38
CA SER A 41 -1.81 -13.44 5.55
C SER A 41 -2.54 -12.82 6.75
N VAL A 42 -3.02 -13.64 7.68
CA VAL A 42 -3.60 -13.17 8.96
C VAL A 42 -2.56 -12.45 9.85
N GLU A 43 -1.28 -12.75 9.65
CA GLU A 43 -0.15 -12.12 10.34
C GLU A 43 0.22 -10.75 9.75
N ASP A 44 -0.29 -10.42 8.57
CA ASP A 44 -0.08 -9.12 7.96
C ASP A 44 -0.69 -8.02 8.84
N VAL A 45 -0.24 -6.78 8.61
CA VAL A 45 -0.73 -5.63 9.35
C VAL A 45 -1.04 -4.46 8.44
N ASN A 46 -1.98 -3.63 8.86
CA ASN A 46 -2.12 -2.28 8.35
C ASN A 46 -1.59 -1.26 9.35
N CYS A 47 -1.06 -0.15 8.82
CA CYS A 47 -0.93 1.07 9.62
C CYS A 47 -2.32 1.62 9.94
N GLN A 48 -2.43 2.38 11.03
CA GLN A 48 -3.69 2.98 11.46
C GLN A 48 -4.40 3.77 10.36
N GLY A 49 -3.66 4.54 9.56
CA GLY A 49 -4.25 5.33 8.47
C GLY A 49 -4.88 4.47 7.37
N CYS A 50 -4.29 3.33 7.01
CA CYS A 50 -4.92 2.42 6.04
C CYS A 50 -6.12 1.68 6.64
N TYR A 51 -6.03 1.33 7.93
CA TYR A 51 -7.12 0.66 8.62
C TYR A 51 -8.37 1.55 8.71
N ALA A 52 -8.21 2.83 9.08
CA ALA A 52 -9.32 3.78 9.16
C ALA A 52 -10.03 3.97 7.80
N ILE A 53 -9.27 3.98 6.71
CA ILE A 53 -9.83 4.04 5.35
C ILE A 53 -10.65 2.77 5.07
N LEU A 54 -10.12 1.59 5.36
CA LEU A 54 -10.83 0.31 5.15
C LEU A 54 -12.10 0.21 6.00
N GLU A 55 -12.04 0.68 7.25
CA GLU A 55 -13.20 0.74 8.15
C GLU A 55 -14.29 1.64 7.57
N SER A 56 -13.93 2.84 7.10
CA SER A 56 -14.89 3.73 6.41
C SER A 56 -15.46 3.09 5.13
N ALA A 57 -14.63 2.39 4.36
CA ALA A 57 -15.06 1.68 3.16
C ALA A 57 -16.03 0.54 3.48
N SER A 58 -15.81 -0.18 4.59
CA SER A 58 -16.65 -1.30 5.02
C SER A 58 -18.06 -0.86 5.44
N LEU A 59 -18.22 0.35 5.96
CA LEU A 59 -19.52 0.91 6.33
C LEU A 59 -20.35 1.34 5.10
N ASN A 60 -19.70 1.65 3.99
CA ASN A 60 -20.33 2.14 2.75
C ASN A 60 -20.76 1.02 1.79
N VAL A 61 -20.47 -0.25 2.11
CA VAL A 61 -20.77 -1.43 1.26
C VAL A 61 -22.27 -1.56 0.95
N SER A 62 -23.14 -1.02 1.80
CA SER A 62 -24.60 -0.97 1.65
C SER A 62 -25.09 -0.31 0.35
N SER A 63 -24.22 0.44 -0.34
CA SER A 63 -24.54 1.17 -1.58
C SER A 63 -24.18 0.41 -2.87
N GLY A 64 -23.54 -0.77 -2.77
CA GLY A 64 -23.07 -1.52 -3.95
C GLY A 64 -21.94 -0.84 -4.74
N LEU A 65 -21.45 0.32 -4.28
CA LEU A 65 -20.30 1.00 -4.88
C LEU A 65 -19.01 0.26 -4.52
N ARG A 66 -18.21 -0.09 -5.54
CA ARG A 66 -16.83 -0.54 -5.32
C ARG A 66 -16.01 0.65 -4.80
N VAL A 67 -15.49 0.54 -3.59
CA VAL A 67 -14.60 1.57 -3.04
C VAL A 67 -13.23 1.43 -3.70
N GLU A 68 -12.79 2.47 -4.39
CA GLU A 68 -11.47 2.52 -4.99
C GLU A 68 -10.37 2.35 -3.93
N ARG A 69 -9.25 1.74 -4.35
CA ARG A 69 -8.12 1.55 -3.47
C ARG A 69 -7.54 2.89 -3.03
N ALA A 70 -7.59 3.13 -1.72
CA ALA A 70 -7.00 4.32 -1.11
C ALA A 70 -5.84 3.97 -0.17
N TYR A 71 -4.94 4.92 0.02
CA TYR A 71 -3.71 4.75 0.80
C TYR A 71 -3.64 5.75 1.94
N GLY A 72 -3.42 5.27 3.16
CA GLY A 72 -3.22 6.16 4.32
C GLY A 72 -1.91 6.96 4.25
N HIS A 73 -0.97 6.61 3.36
CA HIS A 73 0.32 7.31 3.22
C HIS A 73 0.77 7.39 1.77
N GLN A 74 0.92 8.61 1.25
CA GLN A 74 1.29 8.86 -0.15
C GLN A 74 2.80 9.00 -0.41
N GLN A 75 3.57 9.45 0.59
CA GLN A 75 4.99 9.76 0.42
C GLN A 75 5.89 8.71 1.07
N VAL A 76 5.93 7.53 0.46
CA VAL A 76 6.71 6.38 0.91
C VAL A 76 7.49 5.75 -0.25
N CYS A 77 8.66 5.17 0.04
CA CYS A 77 9.42 4.39 -0.92
C CYS A 77 8.70 3.08 -1.20
N PHE A 78 8.46 2.76 -2.47
CA PHE A 78 7.78 1.53 -2.88
C PHE A 78 8.58 0.25 -2.54
N VAL A 79 9.91 0.34 -2.51
CA VAL A 79 10.79 -0.80 -2.21
C VAL A 79 10.93 -1.03 -0.71
N CYS A 80 11.36 -0.01 0.04
CA CYS A 80 11.71 -0.18 1.45
C CYS A 80 10.60 0.21 2.43
N GLY A 81 9.57 0.93 1.97
CA GLY A 81 8.47 1.39 2.81
C GLY A 81 8.80 2.60 3.69
N CYS A 82 10.02 3.14 3.64
CA CYS A 82 10.37 4.32 4.43
C CYS A 82 9.67 5.58 3.89
N SER A 83 9.41 6.54 4.78
CA SER A 83 8.93 7.86 4.38
C SER A 83 9.96 8.57 3.51
N ILE A 84 9.50 9.24 2.44
CA ILE A 84 10.37 10.02 1.53
C ILE A 84 10.21 11.54 1.68
N LEU A 85 9.38 12.01 2.62
CA LEU A 85 9.10 13.44 2.86
C LEU A 85 10.36 14.32 3.02
N ARG A 86 11.48 13.74 3.41
CA ARG A 86 12.77 14.43 3.64
C ARG A 86 13.94 13.78 2.89
N ALA A 87 13.65 12.87 1.97
CA ALA A 87 14.68 12.21 1.20
C ALA A 87 15.22 13.15 0.12
N LYS A 88 16.54 13.14 -0.11
CA LYS A 88 17.11 13.70 -1.33
C LYS A 88 16.82 12.73 -2.47
N THR A 89 16.33 13.23 -3.59
CA THR A 89 15.93 12.41 -4.74
C THR A 89 16.70 12.82 -5.99
N HIS A 90 16.89 11.86 -6.89
CA HIS A 90 17.28 12.10 -8.27
C HIS A 90 16.32 11.35 -9.19
N ARG A 91 16.14 11.86 -10.40
CA ARG A 91 15.33 11.17 -11.41
C ARG A 91 16.15 10.03 -12.01
N VAL A 92 15.48 8.92 -12.31
CA VAL A 92 16.04 7.75 -13.00
C VAL A 92 15.10 7.44 -14.15
N SER A 93 15.65 7.23 -15.35
CA SER A 93 14.84 6.80 -16.49
C SER A 93 14.35 5.37 -16.26
N ILE A 94 13.09 5.09 -16.59
CA ILE A 94 12.54 3.74 -16.48
C ILE A 94 13.26 2.76 -17.42
N ASP A 95 13.77 3.26 -18.55
CA ASP A 95 14.47 2.46 -19.57
C ASP A 95 15.97 2.27 -19.26
N SER A 96 16.46 2.83 -18.15
CA SER A 96 17.85 2.66 -17.73
C SER A 96 18.08 1.31 -17.02
N PRO A 97 19.31 0.78 -17.00
CA PRO A 97 19.66 -0.38 -16.18
C PRO A 97 19.28 -0.20 -14.70
N GLU A 98 19.46 0.99 -14.14
CA GLU A 98 19.08 1.34 -12.77
C GLU A 98 17.56 1.30 -12.59
N GLY A 99 16.81 1.80 -13.57
CA GLY A 99 15.35 1.71 -13.61
C GLY A 99 14.89 0.25 -13.55
N ASN A 100 15.47 -0.62 -14.37
CA ASN A 100 15.15 -2.05 -14.38
C ASN A 100 15.42 -2.72 -13.02
N VAL A 101 16.55 -2.41 -12.38
CA VAL A 101 16.86 -2.92 -11.04
C VAL A 101 15.83 -2.43 -10.03
N ILE A 102 15.51 -1.13 -10.01
CA ILE A 102 14.51 -0.56 -9.09
C ILE A 102 13.15 -1.25 -9.28
N MET A 103 12.69 -1.39 -10.53
CA MET A 103 11.41 -2.01 -10.86
C MET A 103 11.34 -3.47 -10.37
N SER A 104 12.42 -4.23 -10.49
CA SER A 104 12.51 -5.61 -10.01
C SER A 104 12.41 -5.74 -8.48
N CYS A 105 12.72 -4.67 -7.74
CA CYS A 105 12.66 -4.65 -6.28
C CYS A 105 11.29 -4.25 -5.73
N ILE A 106 10.34 -3.86 -6.58
CA ILE A 106 9.03 -3.36 -6.13
C ILE A 106 8.13 -4.55 -5.77
N PRO A 107 7.61 -4.60 -4.54
CA PRO A 107 6.65 -5.64 -4.15
C PRO A 107 5.36 -5.54 -4.99
N THR A 108 4.81 -6.69 -5.38
CA THR A 108 3.62 -6.80 -6.25
C THR A 108 2.46 -5.91 -5.79
N GLN A 109 2.21 -5.84 -4.49
CA GLN A 109 1.14 -5.02 -3.90
C GLN A 109 1.30 -3.51 -4.11
N GLN A 110 2.51 -3.03 -4.45
CA GLN A 110 2.80 -1.63 -4.75
C GLN A 110 2.84 -1.32 -6.26
N VAL A 111 2.85 -2.34 -7.13
CA VAL A 111 2.93 -2.16 -8.59
C VAL A 111 1.73 -1.36 -9.12
N HIS A 112 0.51 -1.63 -8.63
CA HIS A 112 -0.67 -0.85 -9.01
C HIS A 112 -0.45 0.65 -8.75
N ARG A 113 0.02 0.98 -7.55
CA ARG A 113 0.23 2.36 -7.15
C ARG A 113 1.30 3.05 -7.98
N LEU A 114 2.38 2.35 -8.30
CA LEU A 114 3.40 2.88 -9.20
C LEU A 114 2.81 3.16 -10.58
N LYS A 115 2.08 2.21 -11.16
CA LYS A 115 1.45 2.38 -12.48
C LYS A 115 0.51 3.58 -12.52
N SER A 116 -0.33 3.75 -11.50
CA SER A 116 -1.23 4.91 -11.40
C SER A 116 -0.47 6.24 -11.36
N LEU A 117 0.71 6.30 -10.76
CA LEU A 117 1.53 7.53 -10.74
C LEU A 117 2.24 7.77 -12.06
N LEU A 118 2.72 6.72 -12.73
CA LEU A 118 3.36 6.85 -14.04
C LEU A 118 2.36 7.32 -15.11
N MET A 119 1.13 6.81 -15.10
CA MET A 119 0.06 7.25 -16.01
C MET A 119 -0.40 8.71 -15.81
N LEU A 120 -0.08 9.32 -14.66
CA LEU A 120 -0.38 10.72 -14.37
C LEU A 120 0.76 11.68 -14.79
N LEU A 121 1.86 11.14 -15.30
CA LEU A 121 3.03 11.89 -15.74
C LEU A 121 3.16 11.97 -17.27
N ASP A 122 2.25 11.30 -18.00
CA ASP A 122 2.05 11.39 -19.45
C ASP A 122 0.92 12.40 -19.79
#